data_AF-A0A6J1QIK3-F1
#
_entry.id   AF-A0A6J1QIK3-F1
#
_cell.length_a   1.000
_cell.length_b   1.000
_cell.length_c   1.000
_cell.angle_alpha   90.00
_cell.angle_beta   90.00
_cell.angle_gamma   90.00
#
_symmetry.space_group_name_H-M   'P 1'
#
loop_
_entity.id
_entity.type
_entity.pdbx_description
1 polymer ?
#
loop_
_entity_poly.entity_id
_entity_poly.type
_entity_poly.pdbx_seq_one_letter_code
_entity_poly.pdbx_strand_id
1 'polypeptide(L)'
;MSVVRYKGRLMKEKVLKKRLKALAAMSEAKKKKKSCQEDNHLCVGRRIVEVSELAKNLTCCYCEKDLSLKNVVNERRLGLNSILKVRCRDCSTFTDVATGKIHTSKDNSKHSDVNTKIVLGAVHAGVGCSGINKILACMNIPSITPNLFKRYEREVGPAIEEAAKESCKQAAKEERRLIVENVEKLCQEL
;
A
#
# COMPACT_ATOMS: atom_id res chain seq x y z
N MET A 1 -27.05 29.07 -26.02
CA MET A 1 -26.12 27.95 -25.74
C MET A 1 -26.57 27.25 -24.48
N SER A 2 -26.93 25.97 -24.54
CA SER A 2 -27.41 25.18 -23.39
C SER A 2 -26.31 24.99 -22.32
N VAL A 3 -26.64 25.36 -21.08
CA VAL A 3 -25.81 25.19 -19.89
C VAL A 3 -26.43 24.07 -19.05
N VAL A 4 -25.60 23.15 -18.58
CA VAL A 4 -25.99 21.95 -17.82
C VAL A 4 -25.23 21.88 -16.51
N ARG A 5 -25.83 21.27 -15.48
CA ARG A 5 -25.21 21.07 -14.17
C ARG A 5 -24.63 19.66 -14.08
N TYR A 6 -23.33 19.53 -13.83
CA TYR A 6 -22.65 18.23 -13.69
C TYR A 6 -21.73 18.24 -12.47
N LYS A 7 -21.90 17.27 -11.57
CA LYS A 7 -21.16 17.18 -10.28
C LYS A 7 -21.13 18.50 -9.51
N GLY A 8 -22.31 19.13 -9.37
CA GLY A 8 -22.49 20.38 -8.63
C GLY A 8 -22.08 21.66 -9.36
N ARG A 9 -21.40 21.59 -10.52
CA ARG A 9 -20.93 22.78 -11.28
C ARG A 9 -21.76 23.02 -12.54
N LEU A 10 -22.05 24.28 -12.83
CA LEU A 10 -22.67 24.71 -14.10
C LEU A 10 -21.60 24.77 -15.20
N MET A 11 -21.90 24.18 -16.36
CA MET A 11 -20.98 24.13 -17.48
C MET A 11 -21.72 24.05 -18.82
N LYS A 12 -21.11 24.56 -19.88
CA LYS A 12 -21.65 24.46 -21.25
C LYS A 12 -21.74 23.00 -21.68
N GLU A 13 -22.84 22.61 -22.32
CA GLU A 13 -23.09 21.22 -22.74
C GLU A 13 -21.98 20.64 -23.63
N LYS A 14 -21.43 21.47 -24.54
CA LYS A 14 -20.27 21.11 -25.39
C LYS A 14 -19.04 20.70 -24.56
N VAL A 15 -18.78 21.36 -23.44
CA VAL A 15 -17.64 21.07 -22.56
C VAL A 15 -17.84 19.75 -21.82
N LEU A 16 -19.08 19.45 -21.40
CA LEU A 16 -19.40 18.19 -20.74
C LEU A 16 -19.22 17.01 -21.68
N LYS A 17 -19.74 17.11 -22.92
CA LYS A 17 -19.56 16.07 -23.95
C LYS A 17 -18.07 15.79 -24.23
N LYS A 18 -17.25 16.82 -24.32
CA LYS A 18 -15.78 16.68 -24.50
C LYS A 18 -15.12 15.95 -23.34
N ARG A 19 -15.49 16.27 -22.08
CA ARG A 19 -14.97 15.59 -20.88
C ARG A 19 -15.38 14.12 -20.81
N LEU A 20 -16.65 13.81 -21.09
CA LEU A 20 -17.15 12.43 -21.08
C LEU A 20 -16.44 11.57 -22.14
N LYS A 21 -16.24 12.13 -23.36
CA LYS A 21 -15.48 11.45 -24.42
C LYS A 21 -14.02 11.18 -24.02
N ALA A 22 -13.36 12.13 -23.36
CA ALA A 22 -12.01 11.93 -22.84
C ALA A 22 -11.96 10.87 -21.72
N LEU A 23 -12.93 10.85 -20.81
CA LEU A 23 -13.05 9.82 -19.76
C LEU A 23 -13.25 8.42 -20.36
N ALA A 24 -14.10 8.29 -21.38
CA ALA A 24 -14.31 7.03 -22.09
C ALA A 24 -13.03 6.55 -22.79
N ALA A 25 -12.35 7.43 -23.52
CA ALA A 25 -11.07 7.11 -24.19
C ALA A 25 -9.97 6.71 -23.20
N MET A 26 -9.88 7.37 -22.04
CA MET A 26 -8.95 6.99 -20.96
C MET A 26 -9.29 5.63 -20.34
N SER A 27 -10.58 5.30 -20.21
CA SER A 27 -11.04 3.98 -19.72
C SER A 27 -10.69 2.86 -20.71
N GLU A 28 -10.94 3.08 -22.00
CA GLU A 28 -10.57 2.18 -23.10
C GLU A 28 -9.07 1.93 -23.17
N ALA A 29 -8.25 3.00 -23.09
CA ALA A 29 -6.80 2.88 -23.06
C ALA A 29 -6.30 2.10 -21.84
N LYS A 30 -6.93 2.26 -20.67
CA LYS A 30 -6.65 1.45 -19.48
C LYS A 30 -7.01 -0.02 -19.67
N LYS A 31 -8.13 -0.33 -20.34
CA LYS A 31 -8.51 -1.71 -20.68
C LYS A 31 -7.49 -2.35 -21.63
N LYS A 32 -7.10 -1.65 -22.71
CA LYS A 32 -6.06 -2.10 -23.64
C LYS A 32 -4.70 -2.28 -22.98
N LYS A 33 -4.30 -1.39 -22.06
CA LYS A 33 -3.03 -1.54 -21.32
C LYS A 33 -3.05 -2.72 -20.33
N LYS A 34 -4.24 -3.17 -19.92
CA LYS A 34 -4.41 -4.36 -19.06
C LYS A 34 -4.34 -5.67 -19.86
N SER A 35 -4.51 -5.64 -21.18
CA SER A 35 -4.51 -6.83 -22.05
C SER A 35 -3.17 -7.15 -22.71
N CYS A 36 -2.10 -6.41 -22.43
CA CYS A 36 -0.78 -6.62 -23.03
C CYS A 36 0.26 -6.92 -21.95
N GLN A 37 0.30 -8.19 -21.50
CA GLN A 37 1.47 -8.91 -20.99
C GLN A 37 1.03 -10.35 -20.68
N GLU A 38 0.91 -11.16 -21.72
CA GLU A 38 0.96 -12.63 -21.58
C GLU A 38 2.44 -13.03 -21.60
N ASP A 39 3.16 -12.68 -20.54
CA ASP A 39 4.48 -13.25 -20.30
C ASP A 39 4.27 -14.59 -19.57
N ASN A 40 4.70 -15.67 -20.22
CA ASN A 40 4.50 -17.08 -19.88
C ASN A 40 5.32 -17.54 -18.64
N HIS A 41 5.39 -16.69 -17.62
CA HIS A 41 6.23 -16.87 -16.45
C HIS A 41 5.43 -16.44 -15.22
N LEU A 42 4.68 -17.39 -14.67
CA LEU A 42 3.81 -17.17 -13.53
C LEU A 42 4.63 -16.87 -12.26
N CYS A 43 4.30 -15.78 -11.57
CA CYS A 43 4.96 -15.37 -10.31
C CYS A 43 6.49 -15.15 -10.40
N VAL A 44 6.99 -14.42 -11.40
CA VAL A 44 8.43 -14.10 -11.51
C VAL A 44 8.93 -13.28 -10.32
N GLY A 45 10.11 -13.62 -9.83
CA GLY A 45 10.83 -12.89 -8.79
C GLY A 45 10.44 -13.29 -7.38
N ARG A 46 10.88 -12.50 -6.40
CA ARG A 46 10.64 -12.74 -4.98
C ARG A 46 9.37 -12.01 -4.52
N ARG A 47 8.73 -12.54 -3.47
CA ARG A 47 7.57 -11.92 -2.80
C ARG A 47 7.85 -11.78 -1.32
N ILE A 48 7.34 -10.70 -0.75
CA ILE A 48 7.34 -10.51 0.70
C ILE A 48 6.02 -11.09 1.19
N VAL A 49 6.11 -12.10 2.05
CA VAL A 49 4.95 -12.83 2.56
C VAL A 49 4.97 -12.85 4.08
N GLU A 50 3.79 -12.81 4.68
CA GLU A 50 3.64 -13.12 6.09
C GLU A 50 3.40 -14.62 6.22
N VAL A 51 4.44 -15.35 6.65
CA VAL A 51 4.47 -16.83 6.61
C VAL A 51 3.26 -17.44 7.32
N SER A 52 2.88 -16.93 8.49
CA SER A 52 1.73 -17.42 9.25
C SER A 52 0.41 -17.20 8.52
N GLU A 53 0.24 -16.04 7.87
CA GLU A 53 -0.96 -15.72 7.10
C GLU A 53 -1.03 -16.55 5.82
N LEU A 54 0.10 -16.71 5.13
CA LEU A 54 0.20 -17.56 3.95
C LEU A 54 -0.15 -19.02 4.28
N ALA A 55 0.43 -19.58 5.35
CA ALA A 55 0.18 -20.94 5.79
C ALA A 55 -1.31 -21.16 6.10
N LYS A 56 -1.93 -20.24 6.85
CA LYS A 56 -3.35 -20.27 7.16
C LYS A 56 -4.23 -20.23 5.91
N ASN A 57 -3.85 -19.43 4.91
CA ASN A 57 -4.66 -19.24 3.70
C ASN A 57 -4.40 -20.33 2.63
N LEU A 58 -3.39 -21.19 2.81
CA LEU A 58 -3.07 -22.31 1.91
C LEU A 58 -3.98 -23.53 2.15
N THR A 59 -5.26 -23.29 2.35
CA THR A 59 -6.28 -24.31 2.57
C THR A 59 -7.40 -24.12 1.56
N CYS A 60 -7.88 -25.21 0.95
CA CYS A 60 -8.93 -25.15 -0.04
C CYS A 60 -10.24 -24.64 0.58
N CYS A 61 -10.85 -23.63 -0.03
CA CYS A 61 -12.12 -23.06 0.43
C CYS A 61 -13.34 -23.99 0.28
N TYR A 62 -13.17 -25.19 -0.29
CA TYR A 62 -14.25 -26.15 -0.52
C TYR A 62 -14.03 -27.47 0.23
N CYS A 63 -12.87 -28.12 0.04
CA CYS A 63 -12.59 -29.42 0.65
C CYS A 63 -11.63 -29.37 1.85
N GLU A 64 -11.20 -28.17 2.25
CA GLU A 64 -10.35 -27.93 3.43
C GLU A 64 -8.97 -28.62 3.42
N LYS A 65 -8.57 -29.20 2.28
CA LYS A 65 -7.23 -29.78 2.09
C LYS A 65 -6.20 -28.69 1.81
N ASP A 66 -4.96 -28.97 2.22
CA ASP A 66 -3.81 -28.10 1.97
C ASP A 66 -3.55 -27.91 0.47
N LEU A 67 -3.24 -26.67 0.11
CA LEU A 67 -2.95 -26.26 -1.25
C LEU A 67 -1.45 -26.20 -1.49
N SER A 68 -1.02 -26.64 -2.67
CA SER A 68 0.37 -26.53 -3.09
C SER A 68 0.60 -25.26 -3.91
N LEU A 69 1.63 -24.48 -3.55
CA LEU A 69 2.11 -23.34 -4.34
C LEU A 69 2.55 -23.73 -5.77
N LYS A 70 2.83 -25.02 -6.03
CA LYS A 70 3.10 -25.51 -7.40
C LYS A 70 1.88 -25.42 -8.32
N ASN A 71 0.67 -25.31 -7.77
CA ASN A 71 -0.58 -25.24 -8.52
C ASN A 71 -1.15 -23.82 -8.59
N VAL A 72 -0.32 -22.80 -8.37
CA VAL A 72 -0.72 -21.42 -8.66
C VAL A 72 -1.01 -21.34 -10.16
N VAL A 73 -2.13 -20.72 -10.52
CA VAL A 73 -2.53 -20.49 -11.92
C VAL A 73 -2.54 -19.01 -12.29
N ASN A 74 -2.64 -18.13 -11.29
CA ASN A 74 -2.61 -16.69 -11.48
C ASN A 74 -2.13 -15.98 -10.21
N GLU A 75 -1.58 -14.79 -10.37
CA GLU A 75 -1.22 -13.87 -9.29
C GLU A 75 -1.82 -12.49 -9.54
N ARG A 76 -2.55 -11.97 -8.54
CA ARG A 76 -2.96 -10.57 -8.50
C ARG A 76 -2.12 -9.82 -7.46
N ARG A 77 -1.25 -8.92 -7.94
CA ARG A 77 -0.45 -8.04 -7.08
C ARG A 77 -1.22 -6.78 -6.68
N LEU A 78 -1.15 -6.45 -5.39
CA LEU A 78 -1.68 -5.24 -4.77
C LEU A 78 -0.53 -4.49 -4.09
N GLY A 79 0.41 -3.97 -4.87
CA GLY A 79 1.71 -3.50 -4.36
C GLY A 79 2.63 -4.69 -4.07
N LEU A 80 3.17 -4.74 -2.85
CA LEU A 80 3.99 -5.86 -2.37
C LEU A 80 3.15 -7.04 -1.89
N ASN A 81 1.86 -6.83 -1.59
CA ASN A 81 0.96 -7.92 -1.25
C ASN A 81 0.46 -8.64 -2.50
N SER A 82 0.32 -9.96 -2.41
CA SER A 82 -0.12 -10.80 -3.52
C SER A 82 -1.33 -11.64 -3.12
N ILE A 83 -2.18 -11.90 -4.09
CA ILE A 83 -3.28 -12.86 -4.00
C ILE A 83 -3.03 -13.90 -5.06
N LEU A 84 -2.72 -15.11 -4.62
CA LEU A 84 -2.41 -16.25 -5.47
C LEU A 84 -3.69 -17.04 -5.73
N LYS A 85 -4.04 -17.23 -7.00
CA LYS A 85 -5.13 -18.14 -7.36
C LYS A 85 -4.55 -19.54 -7.48
N VAL A 86 -4.92 -20.44 -6.59
CA VAL A 86 -4.38 -21.80 -6.52
C VAL A 86 -5.45 -22.82 -6.85
N ARG A 87 -5.15 -23.77 -7.74
CA ARG A 87 -6.04 -24.89 -8.05
C ARG A 87 -5.82 -26.03 -7.05
N CYS A 88 -6.88 -26.48 -6.38
CA CYS A 88 -6.86 -27.68 -5.54
C CYS A 88 -6.67 -28.93 -6.41
N ARG A 89 -5.87 -29.89 -5.97
CA ARG A 89 -5.67 -31.16 -6.71
C ARG A 89 -6.82 -32.14 -6.51
N ASP A 90 -7.46 -32.09 -5.35
CA ASP A 90 -8.50 -33.05 -4.98
C ASP A 90 -9.86 -32.71 -5.56
N CYS A 91 -10.30 -31.45 -5.45
CA CYS A 91 -11.64 -31.03 -5.90
C CYS A 91 -11.62 -30.09 -7.11
N SER A 92 -10.43 -29.75 -7.63
CA SER A 92 -10.25 -28.80 -8.76
C SER A 92 -10.77 -27.38 -8.53
N THR A 93 -11.31 -27.06 -7.35
CA THR A 93 -11.74 -25.71 -6.97
C THR A 93 -10.55 -24.74 -6.94
N PHE A 94 -10.79 -23.50 -7.34
CA PHE A 94 -9.81 -22.43 -7.22
C PHE A 94 -10.02 -21.66 -5.92
N THR A 95 -8.94 -21.46 -5.18
CA THR A 95 -8.95 -20.65 -3.96
C THR A 95 -8.02 -19.45 -4.14
N ASP A 96 -8.49 -18.28 -3.70
CA ASP A 96 -7.70 -17.06 -3.63
C ASP A 96 -6.95 -17.04 -2.29
N VAL A 97 -5.63 -17.22 -2.35
CA VAL A 97 -4.73 -17.29 -1.19
C VAL A 97 -4.05 -15.93 -1.02
N ALA A 98 -4.40 -15.20 0.04
CA ALA A 98 -3.74 -13.95 0.39
C ALA A 98 -2.39 -14.22 1.06
N THR A 99 -1.32 -13.55 0.60
CA THR A 99 0.04 -13.74 1.12
C THR A 99 0.36 -12.89 2.36
N GLY A 100 -0.57 -12.06 2.81
CA GLY A 100 -0.36 -11.13 3.91
C GLY A 100 -1.66 -10.47 4.36
N LYS A 101 -1.59 -9.86 5.55
CA LYS A 101 -2.74 -9.27 6.22
C LYS A 101 -3.25 -8.00 5.55
N ILE A 102 -4.53 -7.75 5.78
CA ILE A 102 -5.25 -6.56 5.35
C ILE A 102 -5.99 -6.00 6.56
N HIS A 103 -5.76 -4.72 6.85
CA HIS A 103 -6.52 -3.98 7.85
C HIS A 103 -7.47 -2.98 7.18
N THR A 104 -8.37 -2.44 8.00
CA THR A 104 -9.27 -1.36 7.60
C THR A 104 -8.66 -0.05 8.08
N SER A 105 -8.37 0.86 7.14
CA SER A 105 -7.87 2.21 7.44
C SER A 105 -8.99 3.08 8.03
N LYS A 106 -8.63 4.25 8.59
CA LYS A 106 -9.56 5.24 9.16
C LYS A 106 -10.65 5.69 8.18
N ASP A 107 -10.36 5.64 6.88
CA ASP A 107 -11.31 5.96 5.80
C ASP A 107 -12.19 4.77 5.36
N ASN A 108 -12.26 3.71 6.18
CA ASN A 108 -12.94 2.44 5.89
C ASN A 108 -12.42 1.70 4.65
N SER A 109 -11.28 2.11 4.10
CA SER A 109 -10.70 1.43 2.95
C SER A 109 -9.79 0.28 3.39
N LYS A 110 -9.73 -0.78 2.58
CA LYS A 110 -8.90 -1.97 2.84
C LYS A 110 -7.46 -1.71 2.40
N HIS A 111 -6.52 -1.88 3.32
CA HIS A 111 -5.11 -1.59 3.17
C HIS A 111 -4.28 -2.80 3.56
N SER A 112 -3.20 -3.07 2.82
CA SER A 112 -2.34 -4.20 3.13
C SER A 112 -1.21 -3.79 4.06
N ASP A 113 -1.01 -4.56 5.11
CA ASP A 113 -0.03 -4.29 6.17
C ASP A 113 1.39 -4.18 5.63
N VAL A 114 1.79 -5.04 4.67
CA VAL A 114 3.13 -5.00 4.07
C VAL A 114 3.39 -3.68 3.33
N ASN A 115 2.37 -3.14 2.68
CA ASN A 115 2.48 -1.86 1.98
C ASN A 115 2.51 -0.69 2.96
N THR A 116 1.70 -0.72 4.02
CA THR A 116 1.73 0.29 5.09
C THR A 116 3.11 0.30 5.75
N LYS A 117 3.65 -0.87 6.11
CA LYS A 117 4.95 -1.01 6.77
C LYS A 117 6.11 -0.52 5.90
N ILE A 118 6.17 -0.90 4.62
CA ILE A 118 7.27 -0.43 3.76
C ILE A 118 7.22 1.08 3.53
N VAL A 119 6.02 1.67 3.43
CA VAL A 119 5.85 3.11 3.24
C VAL A 119 6.19 3.86 4.54
N LEU A 120 5.72 3.37 5.69
CA LEU A 120 6.12 3.90 7.00
C LEU A 120 7.65 3.90 7.16
N GLY A 121 8.28 2.74 6.92
CA GLY A 121 9.74 2.60 7.04
C GLY A 121 10.49 3.50 6.05
N ALA A 122 9.98 3.65 4.84
CA ALA A 122 10.60 4.54 3.86
C ALA A 122 10.50 6.02 4.24
N VAL A 123 9.32 6.48 4.69
CA VAL A 123 9.15 7.86 5.17
C VAL A 123 10.05 8.11 6.38
N HIS A 124 10.10 7.16 7.32
CA HIS A 124 10.98 7.24 8.48
C HIS A 124 12.47 7.31 8.10
N ALA A 125 12.87 6.59 7.06
CA ALA A 125 14.24 6.63 6.53
C ALA A 125 14.54 7.82 5.60
N GLY A 126 13.59 8.72 5.35
CA GLY A 126 13.75 9.82 4.38
C GLY A 126 13.82 9.36 2.92
N VAL A 127 13.30 8.18 2.60
CA VAL A 127 13.36 7.55 1.28
C VAL A 127 12.02 7.65 0.56
N GLY A 128 12.03 8.20 -0.65
CA GLY A 128 10.86 8.23 -1.53
C GLY A 128 10.61 6.92 -2.28
N CYS A 129 9.47 6.85 -2.99
CA CYS A 129 9.07 5.69 -3.81
C CYS A 129 10.18 5.21 -4.79
N SER A 130 10.92 6.13 -5.40
CA SER A 130 12.03 5.79 -6.30
C SER A 130 13.17 5.05 -5.60
N GLY A 131 13.53 5.46 -4.39
CA GLY A 131 14.58 4.81 -3.59
C GLY A 131 14.18 3.40 -3.18
N ILE A 132 12.93 3.22 -2.72
CA ILE A 132 12.39 1.89 -2.41
C ILE A 132 12.42 0.99 -3.66
N ASN A 133 11.97 1.49 -4.81
CA ASN A 133 11.94 0.70 -6.03
C ASN A 133 13.34 0.28 -6.51
N LYS A 134 14.38 1.08 -6.25
CA LYS A 134 15.77 0.67 -6.49
C LYS A 134 16.15 -0.53 -5.61
N ILE A 135 15.85 -0.46 -4.32
CA ILE A 135 16.12 -1.55 -3.35
C ILE A 135 15.35 -2.82 -3.74
N LEU A 136 14.05 -2.70 -4.04
CA LEU A 136 13.21 -3.82 -4.48
C LEU A 136 13.73 -4.46 -5.77
N ALA A 137 14.18 -3.64 -6.73
CA ALA A 137 14.78 -4.15 -7.97
C ALA A 137 16.05 -4.97 -7.70
N CYS A 138 16.95 -4.50 -6.83
CA CYS A 138 18.14 -5.26 -6.42
C CYS A 138 17.79 -6.61 -5.78
N MET A 139 16.67 -6.69 -5.07
CA MET A 139 16.19 -7.93 -4.45
C MET A 139 15.36 -8.83 -5.39
N ASN A 140 15.15 -8.42 -6.65
CA ASN A 140 14.24 -9.07 -7.59
C ASN A 140 12.78 -9.14 -7.05
N ILE A 141 12.32 -8.09 -6.37
CA ILE A 141 10.96 -7.95 -5.85
C ILE A 141 10.20 -6.95 -6.74
N PRO A 142 8.91 -7.21 -7.06
CA PRO A 142 8.02 -6.26 -7.70
C PRO A 142 8.07 -4.84 -7.14
N SER A 143 8.12 -3.85 -8.03
CA SER A 143 8.08 -2.43 -7.67
C SER A 143 6.69 -1.96 -7.24
N ILE A 144 6.67 -0.89 -6.44
CA ILE A 144 5.46 -0.20 -6.01
C ILE A 144 5.21 0.99 -6.93
N THR A 145 3.95 1.24 -7.29
CA THR A 145 3.59 2.40 -8.10
C THR A 145 3.55 3.69 -7.25
N PRO A 146 3.92 4.86 -7.82
CA PRO A 146 3.86 6.13 -7.08
C PRO A 146 2.48 6.46 -6.50
N ASN A 147 1.40 6.13 -7.21
CA ASN A 147 0.04 6.34 -6.74
C ASN A 147 -0.30 5.49 -5.51
N LEU A 148 0.18 4.23 -5.49
CA LEU A 148 0.01 3.35 -4.33
C LEU A 148 0.81 3.90 -3.16
N PHE A 149 2.08 4.23 -3.38
CA PHE A 149 2.94 4.82 -2.35
C PHE A 149 2.28 6.06 -1.70
N LYS A 150 1.83 7.03 -2.50
CA LYS A 150 1.14 8.24 -2.02
C LYS A 150 -0.18 7.97 -1.29
N ARG A 151 -0.84 6.83 -1.54
CA ARG A 151 -2.03 6.41 -0.79
C ARG A 151 -1.66 5.98 0.62
N TYR A 152 -0.67 5.10 0.75
CA TYR A 152 -0.18 4.63 2.07
C TYR A 152 0.57 5.73 2.83
N GLU A 153 1.23 6.66 2.14
CA GLU A 153 1.91 7.81 2.76
C GLU A 153 0.91 8.71 3.50
N ARG A 154 -0.29 8.91 2.92
CA ARG A 154 -1.37 9.67 3.56
C ARG A 154 -2.02 8.96 4.74
N GLU A 155 -1.97 7.63 4.76
CA GLU A 155 -2.45 6.83 5.89
C GLU A 155 -1.48 6.93 7.08
N VAL A 156 -0.18 6.80 6.84
CA VAL A 156 0.84 6.79 7.90
C VAL A 156 1.21 8.19 8.37
N GLY A 157 1.08 9.21 7.51
CA GLY A 157 1.48 10.60 7.78
C GLY A 157 0.99 11.15 9.12
N PRO A 158 -0.31 11.09 9.44
CA PRO A 158 -0.83 11.58 10.72
C PRO A 158 -0.21 10.90 11.94
N ALA A 159 0.07 9.59 11.86
CA ALA A 159 0.69 8.86 12.97
C ALA A 159 2.17 9.27 13.15
N ILE A 160 2.88 9.51 12.06
CA ILE A 160 4.26 10.01 12.08
C ILE A 160 4.30 11.43 12.66
N GLU A 161 3.39 12.31 12.23
CA GLU A 161 3.30 13.68 12.72
C GLU A 161 3.01 13.72 14.23
N GLU A 162 2.08 12.89 14.70
CA GLU A 162 1.75 12.82 16.13
C GLU A 162 2.93 12.32 16.96
N ALA A 163 3.61 11.26 16.51
CA ALA A 163 4.79 10.75 17.18
C ALA A 163 5.92 11.79 17.24
N ALA A 164 6.12 12.55 16.15
CA ALA A 164 7.10 13.64 16.11
C ALA A 164 6.75 14.77 17.08
N LYS A 165 5.46 15.18 17.15
CA LYS A 165 4.99 16.21 18.09
C LYS A 165 5.23 15.81 19.54
N GLU A 166 4.88 14.58 19.90
CA GLU A 166 5.07 14.08 21.27
C GLU A 166 6.57 13.98 21.60
N SER A 167 7.40 13.50 20.67
CA SER A 167 8.85 13.47 20.83
C SER A 167 9.44 14.87 21.08
N CYS A 168 9.04 15.88 20.30
CA CYS A 168 9.50 17.25 20.48
C CYS A 168 9.04 17.83 21.83
N LYS A 169 7.80 17.53 22.25
CA LYS A 169 7.25 17.98 23.53
C LYS A 169 7.99 17.36 24.72
N GLN A 170 8.35 16.08 24.63
CA GLN A 170 9.15 15.40 25.65
C GLN A 170 10.56 15.98 25.73
N ALA A 171 11.22 16.19 24.59
CA ALA A 171 12.54 16.81 24.54
C ALA A 171 12.54 18.22 25.17
N ALA A 172 11.53 19.05 24.87
CA ALA A 172 11.43 20.40 25.45
C ALA A 172 11.21 20.39 26.98
N LYS A 173 10.45 19.43 27.50
CA LYS A 173 10.25 19.26 28.95
C LYS A 173 11.54 18.83 29.64
N GLU A 174 12.26 17.90 29.02
CA GLU A 174 13.54 17.40 29.54
C GLU A 174 14.59 18.52 29.55
N GLU A 175 14.71 19.27 28.46
CA GLU A 175 15.61 20.42 28.36
C GLU A 175 15.30 21.46 29.45
N ARG A 176 14.02 21.81 29.63
CA ARG A 176 13.61 22.72 30.72
C ARG A 176 14.02 22.19 32.10
N ARG A 177 13.81 20.89 32.37
CA ARG A 177 14.18 20.29 33.66
C ARG A 177 15.69 20.41 33.91
N LEU A 178 16.50 19.99 32.93
CA LEU A 178 17.96 20.03 33.03
C LEU A 178 18.50 21.46 33.22
N ILE A 179 17.88 22.46 32.57
CA ILE A 179 18.24 23.86 32.76
C ILE A 179 17.95 24.31 34.20
N VAL A 180 16.75 24.04 34.72
CA VAL A 180 16.38 24.41 36.09
C VAL A 180 17.30 23.75 37.11
N GLU A 181 17.56 22.45 36.99
CA GLU A 181 18.48 21.72 37.86
C GLU A 181 19.91 22.29 37.81
N ASN A 182 20.41 22.66 36.64
CA ASN A 182 21.74 23.26 36.50
C ASN A 182 21.80 24.67 37.11
N VAL A 183 20.75 25.48 36.96
CA VAL A 183 20.67 26.80 37.58
C VAL A 183 20.64 26.69 39.10
N GLU A 184 19.86 25.76 39.66
CA GLU A 184 19.81 25.53 41.11
C GLU A 184 21.17 25.11 41.69
N LYS A 185 21.90 24.22 40.99
CA LYS A 185 23.26 23.83 41.40
C LYS A 185 24.22 25.01 41.41
N LEU A 186 24.22 25.83 40.35
CA LEU A 186 25.07 27.03 40.27
C LEU A 186 24.75 28.03 41.39
N CYS A 187 23.49 28.17 41.78
CA CYS A 187 23.10 29.03 42.89
C CYS A 187 23.49 28.49 44.27
N GLN A 188 23.73 27.19 44.43
CA GLN A 188 24.19 26.57 45.69
C GLN A 188 25.71 26.62 45.85
N GLU A 189 26.46 26.85 44.78
CA GLU A 189 27.93 26.92 44.77
C GLU A 189 28.48 28.36 44.96
N LEU A 190 27.60 29.36 45.02
CA LEU A 190 27.90 30.79 45.26
C LEU A 190 27.57 31.20 46.69
#